data_AF-A0A920R2K2-F1
#
_entry.id   AF-A0A920R2K2-F1
#
_cell.length_a   1.000
_cell.length_b   1.000
_cell.length_c   1.000
_cell.angle_alpha   90.00
_cell.angle_beta   90.00
_cell.angle_gamma   90.00
#
_symmetry.space_group_name_H-M   'P 1'
#
loop_
_entity.id
_entity.type
_entity.pdbx_description
1 polymer ?
#
loop_
_entity_poly.entity_id
_entity_poly.type
_entity_poly.pdbx_seq_one_letter_code
_entity_poly.pdbx_strand_id
1 'polypeptide(L)' 'MVALDIVYAEYETNEFIRQSKAYAEKCSTIVSPIKLTEVENRHHFDIMYDIANTDSGNFSTTVSISG' A
#
# COMPACT_ATOMS: atom_id res chain seq x y z
N MET A 1 0.84 -18.31 -3.18
CA MET A 1 0.96 -17.08 -3.98
C MET A 1 0.66 -15.92 -3.04
N VAL A 2 1.59 -14.96 -2.87
CA VAL A 2 1.45 -13.88 -1.89
C VAL A 2 1.04 -12.61 -2.64
N ALA A 3 -0.09 -12.01 -2.26
CA ALA A 3 -0.51 -10.71 -2.76
C ALA A 3 0.33 -9.61 -2.10
N LEU A 4 0.75 -8.61 -2.88
CA LEU A 4 1.53 -7.47 -2.39
C LEU A 4 0.75 -6.17 -2.59
N ASP A 5 0.39 -5.54 -1.48
CA ASP A 5 -0.20 -4.21 -1.46
C ASP A 5 0.90 -3.18 -1.15
N ILE A 6 1.15 -2.27 -2.08
CA ILE A 6 2.04 -1.13 -1.92
C ILE A 6 1.18 0.10 -1.71
N VAL A 7 1.47 0.85 -0.65
CA VAL A 7 0.63 1.95 -0.19
C VAL A 7 1.48 3.19 0.01
N TYR A 8 1.00 4.35 -0.45
CA TYR A 8 1.60 5.65 -0.17
C TYR A 8 0.51 6.70 0.08
N ALA A 9 0.84 7.77 0.81
CA ALA A 9 -0.10 8.85 1.11
C ALA A 9 -0.04 9.97 0.06
N GLU A 10 -1.16 10.69 -0.13
CA GLU A 10 -1.24 11.80 -1.09
C GLU A 10 -0.18 12.89 -0.83
N TYR A 11 0.06 13.23 0.43
CA TYR A 11 0.97 14.32 0.82
C TYR A 11 2.40 13.87 1.10
N GLU A 12 2.81 12.76 0.48
CA GLU A 12 4.21 12.34 0.43
C GLU A 12 5.06 13.24 -0.46
N THR A 13 6.39 13.14 -0.32
CA THR A 13 7.26 13.79 -1.29
C THR A 13 7.11 13.17 -2.68
N ASN A 14 7.26 13.98 -3.73
CA ASN A 14 7.24 13.49 -5.11
C ASN A 14 8.23 12.34 -5.36
N GLU A 15 9.39 12.37 -4.69
CA GLU A 15 10.39 11.32 -4.81
C GLU A 15 9.93 10.00 -4.15
N PHE A 16 9.27 10.08 -2.99
CA PHE A 16 8.71 8.90 -2.34
C PHE A 16 7.60 8.25 -3.19
N ILE A 17 6.71 9.06 -3.77
CA ILE A 17 5.67 8.59 -4.70
C ILE A 17 6.30 7.94 -5.94
N ARG A 18 7.32 8.57 -6.53
CA ARG A 18 8.04 8.03 -7.69
C ARG A 18 8.68 6.68 -7.38
N GLN A 19 9.34 6.55 -6.24
CA GLN A 19 9.98 5.31 -5.80
C GLN A 19 8.95 4.19 -5.54
N SER A 20 7.82 4.53 -4.92
CA SER A 20 6.73 3.57 -4.66
C SER A 20 6.15 2.98 -5.95
N LYS A 21 5.93 3.83 -6.95
CA LYS A 21 5.48 3.42 -8.30
C LYS A 21 6.51 2.53 -9.00
N ALA A 22 7.78 2.94 -9.01
CA ALA A 22 8.86 2.15 -9.61
C ALA A 22 9.05 0.79 -8.92
N TYR A 23 8.83 0.73 -7.61
CA TYR A 23 8.89 -0.52 -6.86
C TYR A 23 7.74 -1.46 -7.25
N ALA A 24 6.51 -0.96 -7.38
CA ALA A 24 5.37 -1.75 -7.84
C ALA A 24 5.59 -2.35 -9.23
N GLU A 25 6.11 -1.55 -10.17
CA GLU A 25 6.48 -2.03 -11.51
C GLU A 25 7.52 -3.15 -11.44
N LYS A 26 8.59 -2.95 -10.65
CA LYS A 26 9.64 -3.97 -10.49
C LYS A 26 9.08 -5.27 -9.92
N CYS A 27 8.24 -5.18 -8.89
CA CYS A 27 7.63 -6.35 -8.26
C CYS A 27 6.67 -7.08 -9.18
N SER A 28 6.00 -6.39 -10.13
CA SER A 28 5.01 -7.01 -11.04
C SER A 28 5.60 -8.12 -11.91
N THR A 29 6.92 -8.13 -12.06
CA THR A 29 7.69 -9.15 -12.78
C THR A 29 7.99 -10.40 -11.95
N ILE A 30 7.73 -10.37 -10.64
CA ILE A 30 8.15 -11.39 -9.66
C ILE A 30 6.94 -11.96 -8.89
N VAL A 31 6.01 -11.09 -8.48
CA VAL A 31 4.82 -11.46 -7.69
C VAL A 31 3.55 -10.96 -8.37
N SER A 32 2.50 -11.77 -8.29
CA SER A 32 1.15 -11.43 -8.77
C SER A 32 0.13 -12.04 -7.80
N PRO A 33 -0.89 -11.28 -7.35
CA PRO A 33 -1.24 -9.91 -7.75
C PRO A 33 -0.49 -8.81 -6.97
N ILE A 34 -0.35 -7.64 -7.59
CA ILE A 34 0.12 -6.39 -6.95
C ILE A 34 -0.98 -5.35 -6.98
N LYS A 35 -1.19 -4.66 -5.86
CA LYS A 35 -2.06 -3.49 -5.77
C LYS A 35 -1.24 -2.29 -5.33
N LEU A 36 -1.37 -1.19 -6.06
CA LEU A 36 -0.81 0.10 -5.67
C LEU A 36 -1.96 1.00 -5.21
N THR A 37 -1.91 1.46 -3.96
CA THR A 37 -2.98 2.26 -3.34
C THR A 37 -2.43 3.61 -2.89
N GLU A 38 -3.04 4.67 -3.38
CA GLU A 38 -2.85 6.02 -2.86
C GLU A 38 -3.92 6.29 -1.80
N VAL A 39 -3.52 6.79 -0.63
CA VAL A 39 -4.44 7.17 0.44
C VAL A 39 -4.60 8.69 0.45
N GLU A 40 -5.79 9.14 0.08
CA GLU A 40 -6.17 10.55 0.00
C GLU A 40 -6.19 11.22 1.37
N ASN A 41 -5.86 12.52 1.41
CA ASN A 41 -5.91 13.38 2.59
C ASN A 41 -5.09 12.86 3.78
N ARG A 42 -3.88 12.33 3.52
CA ARG A 42 -2.97 11.78 4.52
C ARG A 42 -1.53 12.21 4.29
N HIS A 43 -0.78 12.40 5.39
CA HIS A 43 0.68 12.41 5.39
C HIS A 43 1.25 11.04 5.80
N HIS A 44 2.57 10.90 5.66
CA HIS A 44 3.33 9.70 6.00
C HIS A 44 3.01 9.12 7.38
N PHE A 45 2.90 9.95 8.42
CA PHE A 45 2.65 9.43 9.76
C PHE A 45 1.19 9.05 9.97
N ASP A 46 0.24 9.81 9.40
CA ASP A 46 -1.19 9.53 9.52
C ASP A 46 -1.54 8.17 8.90
N ILE A 47 -0.99 7.89 7.71
CA ILE A 47 -1.21 6.60 7.05
C ILE A 47 -0.62 5.44 7.84
N MET A 48 0.51 5.62 8.54
CA MET A 48 1.08 4.58 9.40
C MET A 48 0.18 4.28 10.60
N TYR A 49 -0.49 5.30 11.16
CA TYR A 49 -1.52 5.08 12.19
C TYR A 49 -2.74 4.36 11.62
N ASP A 50 -3.19 4.71 10.42
CA ASP A 50 -4.31 4.03 9.75
C ASP A 50 -3.97 2.54 9.50
N ILE A 51 -2.75 2.23 9.06
CA ILE A 51 -2.29 0.84 8.85
C ILE A 51 -2.24 0.07 10.16
N ALA A 52 -1.73 0.69 11.22
CA ALA A 52 -1.61 0.06 12.53
C ALA A 52 -2.97 -0.17 13.20
N ASN A 53 -3.99 0.59 12.81
CA ASN A 53 -5.33 0.50 13.36
C ASN A 53 -6.27 -0.20 12.38
N THR A 54 -6.53 -1.50 12.61
CA THR A 54 -7.43 -2.32 11.78
C THR A 54 -8.87 -1.79 11.68
N ASP A 55 -9.28 -0.91 12.61
CA ASP A 55 -10.61 -0.28 12.60
C ASP A 55 -10.66 1.01 11.77
N SER A 56 -9.54 1.46 11.20
CA SER A 56 -9.47 2.70 10.40
C SER A 56 -10.24 2.64 9.08
N GLY A 57 -10.77 1.48 8.69
CA GLY A 57 -11.57 1.27 7.46
C GLY A 57 -10.77 1.40 6.15
N ASN A 58 -9.60 2.04 6.17
CA ASN A 58 -8.73 2.26 5.03
C ASN A 58 -7.97 0.99 4.62
N PHE A 59 -7.77 0.05 5.55
CA PHE A 59 -7.03 -1.19 5.34
C PHE A 59 -7.85 -2.41 5.79
N SER A 60 -8.93 -2.72 5.06
CA SER A 60 -9.64 -3.99 5.24
C SER A 60 -8.74 -5.13 4.77
N THR A 61 -8.01 -5.72 5.72
CA THR A 61 -7.17 -6.90 5.50
C THR A 61 -8.08 -8.09 5.22
N THR A 62 -8.40 -8.34 3.95
CA THR A 62 -8.93 -9.65 3.53
C THR A 62 -7.73 -10.55 3.28
N VAL A 63 -7.10 -11.04 4.35
CA VAL A 63 -6.22 -12.21 4.26
C VAL A 63 -7.13 -13.44 4.20
N SER A 64 -7.54 -13.81 3.00
CA SER A 64 -8.14 -15.12 2.77
C SER A 64 -7.02 -16.17 2.80
N ILE A 65 -6.75 -16.75 3.97
CA ILE A 65 -6.05 -18.02 4.03
C ILE A 65 -7.06 -19.10 3.65
N SER A 66 -7.07 -19.50 2.38
CA SER A 66 -7.71 -20.74 1.95
C SER A 66 -6.83 -21.90 2.40
N GLY A 67 -7.27 -22.63 3.42
CA GLY A 67 -6.77 -23.97 3.77
C GLY A 67 -7.37 -25.05 2.89
#